data_AF-A0A962JL00-F1
#
_entry.id   AF-A0A962JL00-F1
#
_cell.length_a   1.000
_cell.length_b   1.000
_cell.length_c   1.000
_cell.angle_alpha   90.00
_cell.angle_beta   90.00
_cell.angle_gamma   90.00
#
_symmetry.space_group_name_H-M   'P 1'
#
loop_
_entity.id
_entity.type
_entity.pdbx_description
1 polymer ?
#
loop_
_entity_poly.entity_id
_entity_poly.type
_entity_poly.pdbx_seq_one_letter_code
_entity_poly.pdbx_strand_id
1 'polypeptide(L)'
;ELNRALPTPCDFEQVLVIAPENAAGLGDFKKDADALQMEGVCRFIYHHCLFQSTQAPIAIQQTLKKALKSWSESMLSPPDAIVIIRGGGAVNDLAYLNDYDLAALLCKRKVPVWVGIGHERDKTILDEVAHRSFDTPSKVIAGIRNVIVQNTQEAKALYQQIEHQSKNQVLFFRTESDKLKLQIHHNALTQLAQVKRDVNSLNGNNQYFALQTIKQAKQLIEQYLKEAMIQSPRKTLERGYAIIRVEGCVVCSIHQLKSNNISIELNDGTAEAAIYQIKESTS
;
A
#
# COMPACT_ATOMS: atom_id res chain seq x y z
N GLU A 1 -42.16 -20.72 21.20
CA GLU A 1 -41.03 -20.72 20.25
C GLU A 1 -40.13 -19.48 20.28
N LEU A 2 -40.52 -18.36 20.91
CA LEU A 2 -39.71 -17.12 20.92
C LEU A 2 -38.26 -17.31 21.42
N ASN A 3 -38.04 -18.05 22.51
CA ASN A 3 -36.70 -18.29 23.04
C ASN A 3 -35.88 -19.26 22.16
N ARG A 4 -36.54 -20.28 21.59
CA ARG A 4 -35.95 -21.22 20.62
C ARG A 4 -35.44 -20.55 19.35
N ALA A 5 -36.06 -19.43 18.97
CA ALA A 5 -35.68 -18.65 17.80
C ALA A 5 -34.58 -17.59 18.07
N LEU A 6 -34.10 -17.47 19.32
CA LEU A 6 -33.00 -16.55 19.62
C LEU A 6 -31.71 -17.03 18.94
N PRO A 7 -30.81 -16.10 18.57
CA PRO A 7 -29.49 -16.48 18.09
C PRO A 7 -28.74 -17.24 19.18
N THR A 8 -27.98 -18.26 18.77
CA THR A 8 -27.10 -18.98 19.68
C THR A 8 -26.04 -18.02 20.24
N PRO A 9 -25.75 -18.05 21.56
CA PRO A 9 -24.68 -17.26 22.14
C PRO A 9 -23.38 -17.46 21.37
N CYS A 10 -22.76 -16.35 21.00
CA CYS A 10 -21.44 -16.39 20.36
C CYS A 10 -20.41 -16.91 21.37
N ASP A 11 -20.48 -16.47 22.63
CA ASP A 11 -19.58 -16.91 23.71
C ASP A 11 -20.31 -16.88 25.08
N PHE A 12 -19.61 -17.29 26.15
CA PHE A 12 -20.13 -17.28 27.52
C PHE A 12 -19.15 -16.64 28.50
N GLU A 13 -19.44 -15.42 28.92
CA GLU A 13 -18.71 -14.74 29.99
C GLU A 13 -19.44 -14.87 31.32
N GLN A 14 -20.77 -14.74 31.31
CA GLN A 14 -21.59 -14.75 32.52
C GLN A 14 -22.89 -15.54 32.33
N VAL A 15 -23.04 -16.59 33.13
CA VAL A 15 -24.15 -17.53 33.03
C VAL A 15 -24.94 -17.55 34.34
N LEU A 16 -26.27 -17.36 34.22
CA LEU A 16 -27.18 -17.47 35.34
C LEU A 16 -27.66 -18.92 35.47
N VAL A 17 -27.46 -19.55 36.62
CA VAL A 17 -27.80 -20.96 36.84
C VAL A 17 -28.89 -21.09 37.91
N ILE A 18 -29.98 -21.79 37.57
CA ILE A 18 -31.05 -22.18 38.51
C ILE A 18 -31.01 -23.68 38.69
N ALA A 19 -30.79 -24.13 39.92
CA ALA A 19 -30.61 -25.55 40.24
C ALA A 19 -31.10 -25.88 41.65
N PRO A 20 -31.54 -27.11 41.95
CA PRO A 20 -31.76 -27.54 43.34
C PRO A 20 -30.47 -27.57 44.16
N GLU A 21 -30.53 -27.34 45.47
CA GLU A 21 -29.35 -27.37 46.36
C GLU A 21 -28.64 -28.73 46.33
N ASN A 22 -29.41 -29.83 46.29
CA ASN A 22 -28.91 -31.21 46.38
C ASN A 22 -29.14 -32.01 45.08
N ALA A 23 -29.01 -31.38 43.90
CA ALA A 23 -29.26 -32.07 42.63
C ALA A 23 -28.19 -33.15 42.31
N ALA A 24 -28.63 -34.35 41.94
CA ALA A 24 -27.73 -35.42 41.49
C ALA A 24 -27.12 -35.09 40.11
N GLY A 25 -25.82 -34.81 40.04
CA GLY A 25 -25.14 -34.31 38.82
C GLY A 25 -24.90 -32.80 38.81
N LEU A 26 -25.39 -32.05 39.83
CA LEU A 26 -24.92 -30.69 40.08
C LEU A 26 -23.42 -30.67 40.41
N GLY A 27 -22.90 -31.74 41.05
CA GLY A 27 -21.47 -31.89 41.33
C GLY A 27 -20.61 -31.90 40.06
N ASP A 28 -21.03 -32.64 39.03
CA ASP A 28 -20.32 -32.69 37.75
C ASP A 28 -20.42 -31.37 37.00
N PHE A 29 -21.62 -30.74 37.00
CA PHE A 29 -21.80 -29.40 36.45
C PHE A 29 -20.87 -28.39 37.13
N LYS A 30 -20.87 -28.37 38.47
CA LYS A 30 -20.05 -27.46 39.27
C LYS A 30 -18.56 -27.71 39.07
N LYS A 31 -18.09 -28.95 39.02
CA LYS A 31 -16.68 -29.26 38.78
C LYS A 31 -16.16 -28.60 37.50
N ASP A 32 -16.93 -28.71 36.42
CA ASP A 32 -16.55 -28.14 35.13
C ASP A 32 -16.74 -26.62 35.07
N ALA A 33 -17.79 -26.10 35.72
CA ALA A 33 -18.06 -24.67 35.84
C ALA A 33 -17.01 -23.95 36.72
N ASP A 34 -16.62 -24.56 37.84
CA ASP A 34 -15.61 -24.04 38.77
C ASP A 34 -14.25 -24.01 38.09
N ALA A 35 -13.91 -25.01 37.27
CA ALA A 35 -12.68 -24.98 36.48
C ALA A 35 -12.66 -23.78 35.51
N LEU A 36 -13.78 -23.50 34.81
CA LEU A 36 -13.89 -22.33 33.93
C LEU A 36 -13.85 -21.00 34.69
N GLN A 37 -14.43 -20.97 35.89
CA GLN A 37 -14.46 -19.77 36.72
C GLN A 37 -13.11 -19.47 37.40
N MET A 38 -12.36 -20.51 37.81
CA MET A 38 -11.02 -20.36 38.38
C MET A 38 -10.04 -19.76 37.35
N GLU A 39 -10.17 -20.14 36.09
CA GLU A 39 -9.39 -19.58 34.98
C GLU A 39 -9.90 -18.20 34.53
N GLY A 40 -10.97 -17.68 35.14
CA GLY A 40 -11.56 -16.39 34.81
C GLY A 40 -12.24 -16.34 33.43
N VAL A 41 -12.55 -17.49 32.85
CA VAL A 41 -13.10 -17.59 31.48
C VAL A 41 -14.61 -17.38 31.47
N CYS A 42 -15.32 -17.95 32.45
CA CYS A 42 -16.77 -17.82 32.56
C CYS A 42 -17.20 -17.79 34.03
N ARG A 43 -18.08 -16.86 34.38
CA ARG A 43 -18.64 -16.70 35.72
C ARG A 43 -20.02 -17.32 35.80
N PHE A 44 -20.23 -18.19 36.79
CA PHE A 44 -21.52 -18.84 37.05
C PHE A 44 -22.15 -18.28 38.33
N ILE A 45 -23.37 -17.77 38.22
CA ILE A 45 -24.12 -17.24 39.37
C ILE A 45 -25.28 -18.20 39.65
N TYR A 46 -25.24 -18.84 40.82
CA TYR A 46 -26.19 -19.87 41.20
C TYR A 46 -27.32 -19.32 42.05
N HIS A 47 -28.56 -19.68 41.70
CA HIS A 47 -29.74 -19.51 42.54
C HIS A 47 -30.43 -20.85 42.76
N HIS A 48 -30.81 -21.12 44.01
CA HIS A 48 -31.36 -22.42 44.39
C HIS A 48 -32.87 -22.39 44.63
N CYS A 49 -33.56 -23.44 44.19
CA CYS A 49 -34.98 -23.68 44.50
C CYS A 49 -35.35 -25.18 44.40
N LEU A 50 -36.54 -25.53 44.87
CA LEU A 50 -37.04 -26.92 44.86
C LEU A 50 -37.62 -27.29 43.49
N PHE A 51 -37.31 -28.50 43.03
CA PHE A 51 -37.76 -29.05 41.74
C PHE A 51 -38.65 -30.30 41.87
N GLN A 52 -38.82 -30.86 43.08
CA GLN A 52 -39.43 -32.17 43.34
C GLN A 52 -40.73 -32.05 44.15
N SER A 53 -41.56 -31.04 43.86
CA SER A 53 -42.86 -30.87 44.51
C SER A 53 -43.88 -30.31 43.54
N THR A 54 -45.17 -30.40 43.88
CA THR A 54 -46.26 -29.73 43.15
C THR A 54 -46.09 -28.21 43.06
N GLN A 55 -45.27 -27.62 43.93
CA GLN A 55 -44.95 -26.19 43.94
C GLN A 55 -43.69 -25.85 43.13
N ALA A 56 -43.01 -26.84 42.52
CA ALA A 56 -41.77 -26.63 41.77
C ALA A 56 -41.87 -25.55 40.67
N PRO A 57 -42.93 -25.50 39.84
CA PRO A 57 -43.06 -24.45 38.82
C PRO A 57 -43.08 -23.06 39.42
N ILE A 58 -43.88 -22.85 40.46
CA ILE A 58 -44.02 -21.57 41.15
C ILE A 58 -42.68 -21.17 41.78
N ALA A 59 -41.98 -22.11 42.41
CA ALA A 59 -40.67 -21.88 43.00
C ALA A 59 -39.63 -21.46 41.95
N ILE A 60 -39.54 -22.15 40.80
CA ILE A 60 -38.64 -21.80 39.70
C ILE A 60 -38.98 -20.42 39.14
N GLN A 61 -40.26 -20.13 38.90
CA GLN A 61 -40.70 -18.82 38.41
C GLN A 61 -40.31 -17.69 39.36
N GLN A 62 -40.53 -17.87 40.67
CA GLN A 62 -40.19 -16.88 41.69
C GLN A 62 -38.68 -16.68 41.80
N THR A 63 -37.91 -17.77 41.82
CA THR A 63 -36.44 -17.70 41.88
C THR A 63 -35.86 -17.07 40.64
N LEU A 64 -36.35 -17.39 39.44
CA LEU A 64 -35.93 -16.75 38.20
C LEU A 64 -36.20 -15.24 38.20
N LYS A 65 -37.39 -14.81 38.65
CA LYS A 65 -37.73 -13.38 38.76
C LYS A 65 -36.80 -12.66 39.75
N LYS A 66 -36.55 -13.26 40.92
CA LYS A 66 -35.63 -12.70 41.93
C LYS A 66 -34.19 -12.63 41.42
N ALA A 67 -33.72 -13.69 40.77
CA ALA A 67 -32.38 -13.79 40.22
C ALA A 67 -32.14 -12.73 39.14
N LEU A 68 -33.07 -12.58 38.19
CA LEU A 68 -32.96 -11.54 37.15
C LEU A 68 -33.03 -10.12 37.72
N LYS A 69 -33.84 -9.90 38.76
CA LYS A 69 -33.88 -8.60 39.46
C LYS A 69 -32.54 -8.30 40.12
N SER A 70 -32.02 -9.24 40.91
CA SER A 70 -30.69 -9.11 41.55
C SER A 70 -29.57 -8.94 40.52
N TRP A 71 -29.68 -9.60 39.36
CA TRP A 71 -28.75 -9.42 38.24
C TRP A 71 -28.78 -7.99 37.72
N SER A 72 -29.96 -7.45 37.43
CA SER A 72 -30.09 -6.07 36.91
C SER A 72 -29.62 -4.99 37.90
N GLU A 73 -29.59 -5.31 39.20
CA GLU A 73 -29.08 -4.41 40.24
C GLU A 73 -27.55 -4.49 40.39
N SER A 74 -26.94 -5.62 40.01
CA SER A 74 -25.50 -5.88 40.22
C SER A 74 -24.66 -5.81 38.95
N MET A 75 -25.27 -5.96 37.77
CA MET A 75 -24.58 -6.05 36.48
C MET A 75 -25.17 -5.09 35.45
N LEU A 76 -24.32 -4.56 34.57
CA LEU A 76 -24.70 -3.63 33.49
C LEU A 76 -25.28 -4.36 32.27
N SER A 77 -24.84 -5.59 32.00
CA SER A 77 -25.27 -6.42 30.87
C SER A 77 -26.18 -7.57 31.32
N PRO A 78 -27.10 -8.03 30.46
CA PRO A 78 -27.86 -9.25 30.72
C PRO A 78 -26.92 -10.48 30.73
N PRO A 79 -27.31 -11.59 31.37
CA PRO A 79 -26.55 -12.84 31.26
C PRO A 79 -26.50 -13.33 29.82
N ASP A 80 -25.43 -14.03 29.44
CA ASP A 80 -25.26 -14.62 28.10
C ASP A 80 -26.22 -15.79 27.89
N ALA A 81 -26.48 -16.54 28.96
CA ALA A 81 -27.51 -17.56 29.00
C ALA A 81 -28.09 -17.76 30.40
N ILE A 82 -29.33 -18.25 30.42
CA ILE A 82 -30.00 -18.73 31.63
C ILE A 82 -30.02 -20.26 31.57
N VAL A 83 -29.35 -20.91 32.51
CA VAL A 83 -29.28 -22.36 32.61
C VAL A 83 -30.23 -22.83 33.70
N ILE A 84 -31.15 -23.73 33.36
CA ILE A 84 -32.02 -24.39 34.32
C ILE A 84 -31.67 -25.88 34.30
N ILE A 85 -31.09 -26.35 35.39
CA ILE A 85 -30.62 -27.73 35.49
C ILE A 85 -31.30 -28.42 36.66
N ARG A 86 -31.59 -29.69 36.46
CA ARG A 86 -32.09 -30.56 37.51
C ARG A 86 -31.31 -31.86 37.46
N GLY A 87 -30.85 -32.28 38.62
CA GLY A 87 -30.10 -33.50 38.81
C GLY A 87 -30.89 -34.52 39.62
N GLY A 88 -31.13 -35.71 39.07
CA GLY A 88 -31.83 -36.80 39.76
C GLY A 88 -33.31 -36.53 40.10
N GLY A 89 -33.93 -37.55 40.70
CA GLY A 89 -35.35 -37.59 41.06
C GLY A 89 -36.13 -38.63 40.25
N ALA A 90 -37.35 -38.94 40.69
CA ALA A 90 -38.21 -39.88 39.98
C ALA A 90 -38.67 -39.26 38.66
N VAL A 91 -38.91 -40.10 37.65
CA VAL A 91 -39.54 -39.68 36.39
C VAL A 91 -40.83 -38.90 36.66
N ASN A 92 -41.61 -39.34 37.65
CA ASN A 92 -42.85 -38.70 38.04
C ASN A 92 -42.69 -37.23 38.50
N ASP A 93 -41.52 -36.86 39.02
CA ASP A 93 -41.25 -35.49 39.44
C ASP A 93 -41.05 -34.55 38.24
N LEU A 94 -40.76 -35.06 37.03
CA LEU A 94 -40.69 -34.26 35.80
C LEU A 94 -42.08 -33.77 35.38
N ALA A 95 -43.15 -34.52 35.72
CA ALA A 95 -44.51 -34.14 35.38
C ALA A 95 -44.92 -32.80 35.97
N TYR A 96 -44.41 -32.45 37.16
CA TYR A 96 -44.68 -31.15 37.78
C TYR A 96 -44.12 -29.98 36.97
N LEU A 97 -43.11 -30.20 36.12
CA LEU A 97 -42.48 -29.16 35.30
C LEU A 97 -43.21 -28.92 33.98
N ASN A 98 -44.24 -29.72 33.66
CA ASN A 98 -45.16 -29.48 32.54
C ASN A 98 -46.20 -28.40 32.90
N ASP A 99 -45.70 -27.21 33.22
CA ASP A 99 -46.50 -26.04 33.59
C ASP A 99 -46.48 -24.98 32.49
N TYR A 100 -47.67 -24.54 32.09
CA TYR A 100 -47.82 -23.55 31.02
C TYR A 100 -47.20 -22.21 31.40
N ASP A 101 -47.42 -21.74 32.63
CA ASP A 101 -46.96 -20.42 33.05
C ASP A 101 -45.43 -20.35 33.13
N LEU A 102 -44.79 -21.43 33.58
CA LEU A 102 -43.34 -21.56 33.59
C LEU A 102 -42.80 -21.58 32.16
N ALA A 103 -43.38 -22.39 31.27
CA ALA A 103 -42.98 -22.46 29.88
C ALA A 103 -43.14 -21.11 29.17
N ALA A 104 -44.26 -20.42 29.39
CA ALA A 104 -44.52 -19.09 28.86
C ALA A 104 -43.54 -18.04 29.40
N LEU A 105 -43.16 -18.14 30.69
CA LEU A 105 -42.18 -17.26 31.30
C LEU A 105 -40.81 -17.39 30.64
N LEU A 106 -40.33 -18.63 30.45
CA LEU A 106 -39.05 -18.94 29.80
C LEU A 106 -39.07 -18.54 28.33
N CYS A 107 -40.14 -18.89 27.61
CA CYS A 107 -40.30 -18.57 26.20
C CYS A 107 -40.23 -17.06 25.94
N LYS A 108 -40.76 -16.23 26.84
CA LYS A 108 -40.76 -14.76 26.71
C LYS A 108 -39.43 -14.10 27.11
N ARG A 109 -38.41 -14.85 27.56
CA ARG A 109 -37.11 -14.28 27.89
C ARG A 109 -36.33 -13.90 26.63
N LYS A 110 -35.66 -12.75 26.67
CA LYS A 110 -34.78 -12.26 25.61
C LYS A 110 -33.35 -12.83 25.67
N VAL A 111 -33.03 -13.55 26.75
CA VAL A 111 -31.76 -14.26 26.94
C VAL A 111 -32.00 -15.74 26.62
N PRO A 112 -31.11 -16.42 25.89
CA PRO A 112 -31.28 -17.83 25.56
C PRO A 112 -31.30 -18.68 26.83
N VAL A 113 -32.32 -19.53 26.93
CA VAL A 113 -32.52 -20.43 28.06
C VAL A 113 -32.05 -21.81 27.66
N TRP A 114 -31.11 -22.38 28.42
CA TRP A 114 -30.60 -23.73 28.25
C TRP A 114 -31.13 -24.60 29.38
N VAL A 115 -31.69 -25.76 29.04
CA VAL A 115 -32.27 -26.68 30.02
C VAL A 115 -31.51 -27.99 30.06
N GLY A 116 -31.28 -28.51 31.26
CA GLY A 116 -30.68 -29.81 31.52
C GLY A 116 -31.45 -30.52 32.62
N ILE A 117 -32.75 -30.72 32.41
CA ILE A 117 -33.71 -31.16 33.44
C ILE A 117 -34.16 -32.61 33.24
N GLY A 118 -34.33 -33.05 31.98
CA GLY A 118 -34.88 -34.34 31.62
C GLY A 118 -33.84 -35.44 31.44
N HIS A 119 -34.30 -36.61 31.01
CA HIS A 119 -33.47 -37.71 30.48
C HIS A 119 -33.91 -38.01 29.04
N GLU A 120 -33.10 -38.73 28.25
CA GLU A 120 -33.34 -38.95 26.80
C GLU A 120 -34.75 -39.47 26.42
N ARG A 121 -35.50 -40.09 27.35
CA ARG A 121 -36.82 -40.68 27.08
C ARG A 121 -38.05 -39.80 27.42
N ASP A 122 -37.91 -38.75 28.24
CA ASP A 122 -39.04 -37.94 28.72
C ASP A 122 -38.76 -36.45 28.47
N LYS A 123 -39.36 -35.92 27.41
CA LYS A 123 -39.31 -34.49 27.09
C LYS A 123 -40.38 -33.74 27.86
N THR A 124 -40.00 -32.63 28.47
CA THR A 124 -40.91 -31.70 29.14
C THR A 124 -41.24 -30.52 28.22
N ILE A 125 -42.31 -29.78 28.54
CA ILE A 125 -42.63 -28.53 27.84
C ILE A 125 -41.47 -27.52 27.87
N LEU A 126 -40.61 -27.59 28.90
CA LEU A 126 -39.44 -26.72 29.04
C LEU A 126 -38.39 -27.03 27.96
N ASP A 127 -38.24 -28.30 27.59
CA ASP A 127 -37.33 -28.73 26.52
C ASP A 127 -37.78 -28.22 25.15
N GLU A 128 -39.09 -28.04 24.96
CA GLU A 128 -39.66 -27.54 23.71
C GLU A 128 -39.55 -26.01 23.57
N VAL A 129 -39.65 -25.27 24.68
CA VAL A 129 -39.61 -23.81 24.67
C VAL A 129 -38.20 -23.22 24.82
N ALA A 130 -37.27 -23.98 25.40
CA ALA A 130 -35.89 -23.54 25.62
C ALA A 130 -35.16 -23.27 24.30
N HIS A 131 -34.15 -22.41 24.35
CA HIS A 131 -33.20 -22.21 23.25
C HIS A 131 -32.46 -23.51 22.93
N ARG A 132 -31.99 -24.22 23.97
CA ARG A 132 -31.32 -25.51 23.82
C ARG A 132 -31.68 -26.43 24.98
N SER A 133 -32.01 -27.67 24.67
CA SER A 133 -32.25 -28.73 25.66
C SER A 133 -31.14 -29.76 25.61
N PHE A 134 -30.76 -30.27 26.79
CA PHE A 134 -29.76 -31.30 27.01
C PHE A 134 -30.30 -32.36 27.96
N ASP A 135 -29.87 -33.61 27.79
CA ASP A 135 -30.38 -34.73 28.59
C ASP A 135 -29.80 -34.82 30.00
N THR A 136 -28.79 -34.01 30.35
CA THR A 136 -28.20 -34.00 31.70
C THR A 136 -27.58 -32.65 32.00
N PRO A 137 -27.45 -32.25 33.28
CA PRO A 137 -26.66 -31.08 33.68
C PRO A 137 -25.23 -31.13 33.11
N SER A 138 -24.55 -32.28 33.17
CA SER A 138 -23.18 -32.43 32.65
C SER A 138 -23.07 -32.15 31.14
N LYS A 139 -24.08 -32.50 30.34
CA LYS A 139 -24.15 -32.16 28.92
C LYS A 139 -24.31 -30.65 28.70
N VAL A 140 -25.00 -29.92 29.58
CA VAL A 140 -25.15 -28.46 29.50
C VAL A 140 -23.79 -27.77 29.64
N ILE A 141 -23.03 -28.08 30.70
CA ILE A 141 -21.72 -27.45 30.93
C ILE A 141 -20.71 -27.86 29.86
N ALA A 142 -20.76 -29.11 29.37
CA ALA A 142 -19.96 -29.53 28.24
C ALA A 142 -20.30 -28.73 26.97
N GLY A 143 -21.58 -28.42 26.75
CA GLY A 143 -22.01 -27.53 25.66
C GLY A 143 -21.40 -26.13 25.76
N ILE A 144 -21.42 -25.53 26.96
CA ILE A 144 -20.81 -24.20 27.23
C ILE A 144 -19.30 -24.27 26.99
N ARG A 145 -18.61 -25.25 27.59
CA ARG A 145 -17.17 -25.47 27.41
C ARG A 145 -16.81 -25.62 25.94
N ASN A 146 -17.56 -26.40 25.18
CA ASN A 146 -17.26 -26.65 23.77
C ASN A 146 -17.32 -25.37 22.93
N VAL A 147 -18.30 -24.50 23.18
CA VAL A 147 -18.39 -23.20 22.51
C VAL A 147 -17.16 -22.36 22.83
N ILE A 148 -16.82 -22.20 24.11
CA ILE A 148 -15.63 -21.45 24.56
C ILE A 148 -14.35 -21.99 23.92
N VAL A 149 -14.15 -23.31 23.95
CA VAL A 149 -12.95 -23.96 23.39
C VAL A 149 -12.88 -23.78 21.88
N GLN A 150 -14.00 -23.95 21.17
CA GLN A 150 -14.06 -23.77 19.72
C GLN A 150 -13.73 -22.33 19.35
N ASN A 151 -14.35 -21.35 20.00
CA ASN A 151 -14.05 -19.93 19.78
C ASN A 151 -12.59 -19.60 20.04
N THR A 152 -12.01 -20.15 21.11
CA THR A 152 -10.60 -19.94 21.44
C THR A 152 -9.68 -20.53 20.36
N GLN A 153 -10.00 -21.72 19.84
CA GLN A 153 -9.24 -22.35 18.76
C GLN A 153 -9.34 -21.56 17.44
N GLU A 154 -10.53 -21.10 17.10
CA GLU A 154 -10.77 -20.26 15.91
C GLU A 154 -10.04 -18.92 16.03
N ALA A 155 -10.14 -18.24 17.17
CA ALA A 155 -9.43 -17.00 17.44
C ALA A 155 -7.90 -17.19 17.35
N LYS A 156 -7.37 -18.29 17.91
CA LYS A 156 -5.94 -18.63 17.81
C LYS A 156 -5.52 -18.88 16.37
N ALA A 157 -6.32 -19.61 15.58
CA ALA A 157 -6.02 -19.88 14.18
C ALA A 157 -6.01 -18.59 13.35
N LEU A 158 -7.01 -17.72 13.54
CA LEU A 158 -7.08 -16.40 12.89
C LEU A 158 -5.88 -15.53 13.27
N TYR A 159 -5.50 -15.49 14.55
CA TYR A 159 -4.32 -14.77 15.00
C TYR A 159 -3.04 -15.26 14.30
N GLN A 160 -2.84 -16.58 14.22
CA GLN A 160 -1.69 -17.17 13.54
C GLN A 160 -1.67 -16.86 12.04
N GLN A 161 -2.84 -16.85 11.40
CA GLN A 161 -2.96 -16.46 9.99
C GLN A 161 -2.59 -14.99 9.77
N ILE A 162 -3.10 -14.07 10.60
CA ILE A 162 -2.77 -12.64 10.54
C ILE A 162 -1.27 -12.43 10.75
N GLU A 163 -0.69 -13.10 11.76
CA GLU A 163 0.73 -13.01 12.04
C GLU A 163 1.59 -13.48 10.86
N HIS A 164 1.24 -14.62 10.26
CA HIS A 164 1.96 -15.17 9.12
C HIS A 164 1.84 -14.27 7.88
N GLN A 165 0.64 -13.79 7.56
CA GLN A 165 0.41 -12.90 6.42
C GLN A 165 1.14 -11.57 6.59
N SER A 166 1.11 -10.99 7.80
CA SER A 166 1.83 -9.76 8.12
C SER A 166 3.34 -9.92 7.91
N LYS A 167 3.94 -11.00 8.44
CA LYS A 167 5.37 -11.28 8.25
C LYS A 167 5.74 -11.43 6.78
N ASN A 168 4.93 -12.15 6.00
CA ASN A 168 5.19 -12.35 4.58
C ASN A 168 5.07 -11.06 3.77
N GLN A 169 4.07 -10.21 4.08
CA GLN A 169 3.90 -8.92 3.42
C GLN A 169 5.08 -7.98 3.72
N VAL A 170 5.50 -7.89 4.98
CA VAL A 170 6.65 -7.07 5.38
C VAL A 170 7.92 -7.53 4.66
N LEU A 171 8.15 -8.85 4.60
CA LEU A 171 9.30 -9.40 3.88
C LEU A 171 9.23 -9.08 2.38
N PHE A 172 8.08 -9.28 1.74
CA PHE A 172 7.85 -9.00 0.33
C PHE A 172 8.15 -7.53 0.00
N PHE A 173 7.56 -6.58 0.73
CA PHE A 173 7.78 -5.16 0.48
C PHE A 173 9.22 -4.73 0.79
N ARG A 174 9.88 -5.36 1.78
CA ARG A 174 11.30 -5.12 2.03
C ARG A 174 12.16 -5.55 0.85
N THR A 175 11.92 -6.75 0.31
CA THR A 175 12.66 -7.25 -0.86
C THR A 175 12.43 -6.42 -2.12
N GLU A 176 11.18 -5.99 -2.36
CA GLU A 176 10.87 -5.13 -3.51
C GLU A 176 11.48 -3.72 -3.35
N SER A 177 11.46 -3.15 -2.14
CA SER A 177 12.12 -1.88 -1.87
C SER A 177 13.63 -1.94 -2.13
N ASP A 178 14.30 -3.01 -1.66
CA ASP A 178 15.73 -3.18 -1.86
C ASP A 178 16.09 -3.38 -3.35
N LYS A 179 15.25 -4.13 -4.09
CA LYS A 179 15.38 -4.28 -5.55
C LYS A 179 15.23 -2.94 -6.28
N LEU A 180 14.22 -2.15 -5.94
CA LEU A 180 14.01 -0.82 -6.54
C LEU A 180 15.17 0.12 -6.24
N LYS A 181 15.69 0.12 -5.01
CA LYS A 181 16.89 0.91 -4.65
C LYS A 181 18.09 0.52 -5.51
N LEU A 182 18.34 -0.78 -5.70
CA LEU A 182 19.44 -1.26 -6.55
C LEU A 182 19.24 -0.84 -8.00
N GLN A 183 18.02 -0.92 -8.53
CA GLN A 183 17.71 -0.49 -9.89
C GLN A 183 17.91 1.02 -10.08
N ILE A 184 17.44 1.84 -9.15
CA ILE A 184 17.65 3.30 -9.18
C ILE A 184 19.15 3.61 -9.15
N HIS A 185 19.90 2.97 -8.26
CA HIS A 185 21.35 3.19 -8.17
C HIS A 185 22.08 2.79 -9.45
N HIS A 186 21.76 1.62 -10.02
CA HIS A 186 22.33 1.17 -11.28
C HIS A 186 22.01 2.12 -12.43
N ASN A 187 20.74 2.52 -12.56
CA ASN A 187 20.30 3.45 -13.62
C ASN A 187 20.95 4.83 -13.49
N ALA A 188 21.14 5.33 -12.27
CA ALA A 188 21.84 6.58 -12.03
C ALA A 188 23.31 6.49 -12.48
N LEU A 189 24.01 5.40 -12.15
CA LEU A 189 25.39 5.19 -12.57
C LEU A 189 25.53 5.05 -14.09
N THR A 190 24.62 4.33 -14.76
CA THR A 190 24.65 4.19 -16.22
C THR A 190 24.37 5.52 -16.92
N GLN A 191 23.43 6.33 -16.43
CA GLN A 191 23.17 7.67 -16.95
C GLN A 191 24.37 8.61 -16.75
N LEU A 192 24.98 8.61 -15.56
CA LEU A 192 26.17 9.41 -15.29
C LEU A 192 27.34 9.03 -16.21
N ALA A 193 27.55 7.73 -16.42
CA ALA A 193 28.55 7.25 -17.35
C ALA A 193 28.26 7.68 -18.79
N GLN A 194 26.98 7.65 -19.21
CA GLN A 194 26.57 8.12 -20.54
C GLN A 194 26.84 9.61 -20.71
N VAL A 195 26.35 10.45 -19.79
CA VAL A 195 26.57 11.91 -19.83
C VAL A 195 28.07 12.24 -19.86
N LYS A 196 28.89 11.53 -19.09
CA LYS A 196 30.35 11.71 -19.12
C LYS A 196 30.96 11.39 -20.49
N ARG A 197 30.50 10.32 -21.15
CA ARG A 197 30.94 9.99 -22.52
C ARG A 197 30.53 11.07 -23.52
N ASP A 198 29.30 11.56 -23.41
CA ASP A 198 28.75 12.59 -24.32
C ASP A 198 29.51 13.91 -24.17
N VAL A 199 29.77 14.35 -22.94
CA VAL A 199 30.57 15.55 -22.65
C VAL A 199 31.98 15.41 -23.22
N ASN A 200 32.64 14.26 -23.04
CA ASN A 200 33.97 14.02 -23.60
C ASN A 200 33.96 14.06 -25.12
N SER A 201 32.93 13.49 -25.76
CA SER A 201 32.78 13.51 -27.23
C SER A 201 32.55 14.93 -27.75
N LEU A 202 31.68 15.71 -27.09
CA LEU A 202 31.42 17.10 -27.46
C LEU A 202 32.67 17.96 -27.32
N ASN A 203 33.44 17.76 -26.24
CA ASN A 203 34.69 18.48 -26.03
C ASN A 203 35.73 18.14 -27.10
N GLY A 204 35.88 16.86 -27.45
CA GLY A 204 36.76 16.43 -28.54
C GLY A 204 36.36 17.01 -29.89
N ASN A 205 35.06 17.02 -30.20
CA ASN A 205 34.54 17.64 -31.43
C ASN A 205 34.79 19.15 -31.45
N ASN A 206 34.55 19.85 -30.34
CA ASN A 206 34.77 21.29 -30.25
C ASN A 206 36.25 21.65 -30.46
N GLN A 207 37.17 20.88 -29.86
CA GLN A 207 38.61 21.04 -30.10
C GLN A 207 38.97 20.80 -31.57
N TYR A 208 38.42 19.75 -32.17
CA TYR A 208 38.64 19.46 -33.59
C TYR A 208 38.16 20.60 -34.49
N PHE A 209 36.93 21.08 -34.31
CA PHE A 209 36.37 22.18 -35.10
C PHE A 209 37.14 23.47 -34.90
N ALA A 210 37.52 23.82 -33.67
CA ALA A 210 38.34 24.99 -33.39
C ALA A 210 39.68 24.95 -34.16
N LEU A 211 40.37 23.80 -34.16
CA LEU A 211 41.61 23.62 -34.92
C LEU A 211 41.39 23.74 -36.43
N GLN A 212 40.29 23.17 -36.94
CA GLN A 212 39.94 23.30 -38.37
C GLN A 212 39.65 24.74 -38.76
N THR A 213 38.89 25.48 -37.95
CA THR A 213 38.59 26.90 -38.19
C THR A 213 39.86 27.74 -38.21
N ILE A 214 40.78 27.53 -37.26
CA ILE A 214 42.08 28.23 -37.24
C ILE A 214 42.89 27.89 -38.49
N LYS A 215 42.92 26.62 -38.90
CA LYS A 215 43.63 26.17 -40.10
C LYS A 215 43.06 26.82 -41.36
N GLN A 216 41.74 26.85 -41.50
CA GLN A 216 41.04 27.49 -42.63
C GLN A 216 41.30 29.00 -42.67
N ALA A 217 41.21 29.68 -41.52
CA ALA A 217 41.49 31.11 -41.43
C ALA A 217 42.94 31.42 -41.85
N LYS A 218 43.90 30.61 -41.42
CA LYS A 218 45.31 30.75 -41.85
C LYS A 218 45.47 30.58 -43.36
N GLN A 219 44.86 29.53 -43.94
CA GLN A 219 44.92 29.29 -45.39
C GLN A 219 44.31 30.46 -46.18
N LEU A 220 43.21 31.03 -45.69
CA LEU A 220 42.55 32.17 -46.31
C LEU A 220 43.42 33.44 -46.26
N ILE A 221 44.07 33.70 -45.11
CA ILE A 221 45.03 34.81 -44.98
C ILE A 221 46.21 34.64 -45.94
N GLU A 222 46.78 33.43 -46.03
CA GLU A 222 47.86 33.13 -46.97
C GLU A 222 47.44 33.33 -48.42
N GLN A 223 46.19 33.01 -48.77
CA GLN A 223 45.63 33.27 -50.09
C GLN A 223 45.51 34.78 -50.36
N TYR A 224 44.90 35.55 -49.46
CA TYR A 224 44.77 37.00 -49.63
C TYR A 224 46.12 37.72 -49.72
N LEU A 225 47.12 37.27 -48.94
CA LEU A 225 48.48 37.81 -49.04
C LEU A 225 49.08 37.57 -50.42
N LYS A 226 48.89 36.38 -51.00
CA LYS A 226 49.35 36.07 -52.37
C LYS A 226 48.65 36.94 -53.40
N GLU A 227 47.33 37.11 -53.29
CA GLU A 227 46.54 37.97 -54.19
C GLU A 227 47.00 39.43 -54.12
N ALA A 228 47.14 39.98 -52.91
CA ALA A 228 47.64 41.35 -52.70
C ALA A 228 49.05 41.55 -53.25
N MET A 229 49.94 40.56 -53.10
CA MET A 229 51.28 40.61 -53.69
C MET A 229 51.25 40.59 -55.21
N ILE A 230 50.37 39.80 -55.83
CA ILE A 230 50.23 39.74 -57.30
C ILE A 230 49.70 41.06 -57.86
N GLN A 231 48.76 41.70 -57.16
CA GLN A 231 48.17 42.97 -57.57
C GLN A 231 49.05 44.19 -57.23
N SER A 232 50.18 43.99 -56.55
CA SER A 232 51.10 45.09 -56.25
C SER A 232 51.72 45.65 -57.54
N PRO A 233 51.70 46.98 -57.76
CA PRO A 233 52.23 47.61 -58.97
C PRO A 233 53.69 47.20 -59.27
N ARG A 234 54.48 46.98 -58.21
CA ARG A 234 55.88 46.58 -58.28
C ARG A 234 56.07 45.22 -58.96
N LYS A 235 55.24 44.21 -58.67
CA LYS A 235 55.33 42.90 -59.35
C LYS A 235 54.89 42.98 -60.82
N THR A 236 53.98 43.90 -61.15
CA THR A 236 53.62 44.17 -62.54
C THR A 236 54.79 44.83 -63.28
N LEU A 237 55.50 45.78 -62.66
CA LEU A 237 56.71 46.38 -63.21
C LEU A 237 57.86 45.35 -63.36
N GLU A 238 58.06 44.44 -62.41
CA GLU A 238 59.05 43.35 -62.49
C GLU A 238 58.83 42.41 -63.69
N ARG A 239 57.59 42.28 -64.16
CA ARG A 239 57.25 41.47 -65.34
C ARG A 239 57.58 42.16 -66.67
N GLY A 240 58.15 43.37 -66.63
CA GLY A 240 58.55 44.13 -67.81
C GLY A 240 57.47 45.09 -68.34
N TYR A 241 56.38 45.29 -67.58
CA TYR A 241 55.42 46.34 -67.89
C TYR A 241 55.94 47.69 -67.38
N ALA A 242 55.49 48.77 -68.00
CA ALA A 242 55.81 50.12 -67.58
C ALA A 242 54.52 50.88 -67.24
N ILE A 243 54.60 51.78 -66.26
CA ILE A 243 53.52 52.72 -65.95
C ILE A 243 53.82 54.02 -66.69
N ILE A 244 52.91 54.44 -67.55
CA ILE A 244 53.05 55.71 -68.29
C ILE A 244 52.37 56.82 -67.49
N ARG A 245 53.05 57.95 -67.33
CA ARG A 245 52.52 59.16 -66.70
C ARG A 245 52.63 60.37 -67.62
N VAL A 246 51.63 61.24 -67.57
CA VAL A 246 51.63 62.58 -68.20
C VAL A 246 51.41 63.59 -67.07
N GLU A 247 52.32 64.54 -66.92
CA GLU A 247 52.24 65.59 -65.87
C GLU A 247 52.03 65.03 -64.45
N GLY A 248 52.60 63.85 -64.15
CA GLY A 248 52.51 63.18 -62.85
C GLY A 248 51.32 62.22 -62.67
N CYS A 249 50.30 62.29 -63.54
CA CYS A 249 49.12 61.42 -63.50
C CYS A 249 49.33 60.13 -64.30
N VAL A 250 48.92 58.98 -63.75
CA VAL A 250 48.98 57.68 -64.46
C VAL A 250 47.98 57.65 -65.61
N VAL A 251 48.45 57.20 -66.76
CA VAL A 251 47.66 57.07 -67.98
C VAL A 251 47.25 55.62 -68.18
N CYS A 252 45.94 55.37 -68.22
CA CYS A 252 45.36 54.04 -68.44
C CYS A 252 44.66 53.89 -69.79
N SER A 253 44.54 54.98 -70.56
CA SER A 253 43.85 55.01 -71.85
C SER A 253 44.56 55.96 -72.82
N ILE A 254 44.55 55.62 -74.11
CA ILE A 254 45.11 56.43 -75.19
C ILE A 254 44.47 57.83 -75.29
N HIS A 255 43.20 58.00 -74.90
CA HIS A 255 42.53 59.31 -74.94
C HIS A 255 43.06 60.30 -73.89
N GLN A 256 43.84 59.83 -72.92
CA GLN A 256 44.46 60.67 -71.89
C GLN A 256 45.85 61.20 -72.32
N LEU A 257 46.40 60.71 -73.44
CA LEU A 257 47.69 61.14 -74.00
C LEU A 257 47.53 62.44 -74.80
N LYS A 258 47.38 63.57 -74.09
CA LYS A 258 47.21 64.91 -74.69
C LYS A 258 48.50 65.70 -74.88
N SER A 259 49.58 65.31 -74.19
CA SER A 259 50.90 65.94 -74.27
C SER A 259 51.86 65.04 -75.04
N ASN A 260 52.79 65.66 -75.78
CA ASN A 260 53.79 64.92 -76.54
C ASN A 260 54.89 64.33 -75.66
N ASN A 261 55.08 64.83 -74.42
CA ASN A 261 56.07 64.29 -73.49
C ASN A 261 55.40 63.42 -72.43
N ILE A 262 55.90 62.21 -72.26
CA ILE A 262 55.47 61.23 -71.27
C ILE A 262 56.64 60.79 -70.39
N SER A 263 56.37 60.42 -69.15
CA SER A 263 57.32 59.68 -68.32
C SER A 263 56.92 58.22 -68.21
N ILE A 264 57.89 57.34 -68.35
CA ILE A 264 57.75 55.89 -68.30
C ILE A 264 58.42 55.43 -67.03
N GLU A 265 57.64 54.90 -66.10
CA GLU A 265 58.11 54.31 -64.84
C GLU A 265 58.26 52.80 -65.01
N LEU A 266 59.50 52.33 -64.86
CA LEU A 266 59.90 50.92 -64.86
C LEU A 266 60.27 50.50 -63.42
N ASN A 267 60.52 49.21 -63.20
CA ASN A 267 60.82 48.68 -61.88
C ASN A 267 62.05 49.31 -61.20
N ASP A 268 63.01 49.79 -61.98
CA ASP A 268 64.32 50.28 -61.55
C ASP A 268 64.54 51.79 -61.77
N GLY A 269 63.57 52.51 -62.37
CA GLY A 269 63.69 53.94 -62.59
C GLY A 269 62.63 54.52 -63.52
N THR A 270 62.78 55.81 -63.83
CA THR A 270 61.88 56.57 -64.71
C THR A 270 62.65 57.13 -65.91
N ALA A 271 62.08 57.04 -67.11
CA ALA A 271 62.62 57.63 -68.33
C ALA A 271 61.61 58.60 -68.97
N GLU A 272 62.09 59.66 -69.61
CA GLU A 272 61.25 60.55 -70.41
C GLU A 272 61.20 60.08 -71.87
N ALA A 273 60.03 60.13 -72.48
CA ALA A 273 59.83 59.75 -73.87
C ALA A 273 58.85 60.69 -74.57
N ALA A 274 58.93 60.76 -75.90
CA ALA A 274 58.05 61.56 -76.73
C ALA A 274 57.11 60.67 -77.58
N ILE A 275 55.85 61.08 -77.73
CA ILE A 275 54.86 60.38 -78.54
C ILE A 275 54.95 60.86 -79.98
N TYR A 276 55.25 59.94 -80.90
CA TYR A 276 55.35 60.25 -82.34
C TYR A 276 54.06 59.97 -83.11
N GLN A 277 53.31 58.94 -82.72
CA GLN A 277 52.07 58.56 -83.39
C GLN A 277 51.16 57.80 -82.45
N ILE A 278 49.87 58.16 -82.42
CA ILE A 278 48.83 57.42 -81.69
C ILE A 278 47.94 56.74 -82.74
N LYS A 279 47.72 55.43 -82.57
CA LYS A 279 46.75 54.67 -83.34
C LYS A 279 45.79 54.00 -82.38
N GLU A 280 44.51 54.26 -82.54
CA GLU A 280 43.49 53.55 -81.77
C GLU A 280 43.33 52.15 -82.34
N SER A 281 43.38 51.13 -81.48
CA SER A 281 42.99 49.78 -81.88
C SER A 281 41.48 49.77 -81.96
N THR A 282 40.92 49.67 -83.16
CA THR A 282 39.51 49.30 -83.32
C THR A 282 39.39 47.81 -82.99
N SER A 283 39.04 47.54 -81.75
CA SER A 283 38.71 46.23 -81.20
C SER A 283 37.53 46.37 -80.25
#